data_AF-A0A256XXP0-F1
#
_entry.id   AF-A0A256XXP0-F1
#
_cell.length_a   1.000
_cell.length_b   1.000
_cell.length_c   1.000
_cell.angle_alpha   90.00
_cell.angle_beta   90.00
_cell.angle_gamma   90.00
#
_symmetry.space_group_name_H-M   'P 1'
#
loop_
_entity.id
_entity.type
_entity.pdbx_description
1 polymer ?
#
loop_
_entity_poly.entity_id
_entity_poly.type
_entity_poly.pdbx_seq_one_letter_code
_entity_poly.pdbx_strand_id
1 'polypeptide(L)'
;MRLIICLILFILSLTTIASAVEISDYPYIFVNDGLFDAKIVVGDEAPAKDVVIGTVITTNLAKFNLTPKLGTSRVDSDIYDIRNYNAIVIGNPCVSTSAAALEGNPENCFEGLENSTGYIKVFEKDGKIQFLITGISPDDRMIAAKALAEGTLTNVDKKIYAIKTGTGSFPEMFSTASENSTTENETEENETQEYIEENQVQNSEEQRKEENKETEYSAEKTQETKKANYEAIDIDFFEEPEKKGFFARIISAIKNFFKKLFS
;
A
#
# COMPACT_ATOMS: atom_id res chain seq x y z
N MET A 1 -17.56 22.45 -49.16
CA MET A 1 -17.55 21.02 -48.78
C MET A 1 -16.15 20.43 -48.64
N ARG A 2 -15.24 20.55 -49.63
CA ARG A 2 -13.88 19.96 -49.53
C ARG A 2 -13.06 20.43 -48.31
N LEU A 3 -13.13 21.71 -47.93
CA LEU A 3 -12.42 22.25 -46.77
C LEU A 3 -12.92 21.69 -45.42
N ILE A 4 -14.23 21.43 -45.32
CA ILE A 4 -14.87 20.91 -44.10
C ILE A 4 -14.51 19.42 -43.91
N ILE A 5 -14.45 18.66 -45.00
CA ILE A 5 -14.04 17.24 -44.97
C ILE A 5 -12.57 17.11 -44.52
N CYS A 6 -11.68 17.99 -44.97
CA CYS A 6 -10.28 17.99 -44.52
C CYS A 6 -10.13 18.35 -43.03
N LEU A 7 -10.95 19.26 -42.52
CA LEU A 7 -10.89 19.68 -41.11
C LEU A 7 -11.41 18.58 -40.16
N ILE A 8 -12.44 17.83 -40.57
CA ILE A 8 -12.95 16.67 -39.81
C ILE A 8 -11.93 15.53 -39.80
N LEU A 9 -11.26 15.25 -40.93
CA LEU A 9 -10.19 14.25 -41.00
C LEU A 9 -8.96 14.64 -40.18
N PHE A 10 -8.61 15.93 -40.12
CA PHE A 10 -7.49 16.41 -39.32
C PHE A 10 -7.77 16.33 -37.80
N ILE A 11 -9.03 16.56 -37.38
CA ILE A 11 -9.46 16.38 -35.99
C ILE A 11 -9.50 14.89 -35.61
N LEU A 12 -9.89 14.00 -36.53
CA LEU A 12 -9.86 12.55 -36.30
C LEU A 12 -8.42 11.98 -36.22
N SER A 13 -7.43 12.70 -36.75
CA SER A 13 -6.01 12.33 -36.65
C SER A 13 -5.29 12.89 -35.43
N LEU A 14 -5.98 13.50 -34.46
CA LEU A 14 -5.44 13.67 -33.11
C LEU A 14 -5.40 12.29 -32.43
N THR A 15 -4.48 11.47 -32.91
CA THR A 15 -4.13 10.17 -32.38
C THR A 15 -3.74 10.32 -30.92
N THR A 16 -4.42 9.57 -30.07
CA THR A 16 -4.09 9.40 -28.66
C THR A 16 -2.63 8.96 -28.55
N ILE A 17 -1.78 9.86 -28.07
CA ILE A 17 -0.42 9.54 -27.69
C ILE A 17 -0.56 8.71 -26.41
N ALA A 18 -0.43 7.40 -26.53
CA ALA A 18 -0.30 6.53 -25.37
C ALA A 18 1.10 6.75 -24.80
N SER A 19 1.21 7.59 -23.77
CA SER A 19 2.41 7.62 -22.93
C SER A 19 2.48 6.29 -22.19
N ALA A 20 3.54 5.52 -22.43
CA ALA A 20 3.82 4.34 -21.62
C ALA A 20 4.04 4.82 -20.18
N VAL A 21 3.39 4.18 -19.21
CA VAL A 21 3.55 4.53 -17.81
C VAL A 21 4.85 3.90 -17.32
N GLU A 22 5.72 4.72 -16.74
CA GLU A 22 6.98 4.26 -16.17
C GLU A 22 6.93 4.27 -14.64
N ILE A 23 7.74 3.42 -14.01
CA ILE A 23 7.85 3.40 -12.55
C ILE A 23 8.47 4.73 -12.05
N SER A 24 9.32 5.36 -12.87
CA SER A 24 9.94 6.67 -12.64
C SER A 24 8.94 7.77 -12.30
N ASP A 25 7.72 7.67 -12.82
CA ASP A 25 6.69 8.69 -12.66
C ASP A 25 5.97 8.59 -11.29
N TYR A 26 6.33 7.63 -10.44
CA TYR A 26 5.83 7.54 -9.08
C TYR A 26 6.26 8.75 -8.22
N PRO A 27 5.36 9.32 -7.40
CA PRO A 27 3.96 8.94 -7.15
C PRO A 27 2.94 9.63 -8.08
N TYR A 28 3.39 10.49 -9.00
CA TYR A 28 2.53 11.41 -9.75
C TYR A 28 1.50 10.72 -10.66
N ILE A 29 1.77 9.50 -11.13
CA ILE A 29 0.80 8.69 -11.89
C ILE A 29 -0.47 8.36 -11.10
N PHE A 30 -0.39 8.43 -9.77
CA PHE A 30 -1.51 8.17 -8.86
C PHE A 30 -2.12 9.45 -8.30
N VAL A 31 -1.68 10.62 -8.75
CA VAL A 31 -2.17 11.90 -8.25
C VAL A 31 -3.30 12.40 -9.13
N ASN A 32 -4.45 12.68 -8.51
CA ASN A 32 -5.59 13.32 -9.13
C ASN A 32 -6.05 14.50 -8.27
N ASP A 33 -6.20 15.67 -8.87
CA ASP A 33 -6.55 16.93 -8.17
C ASP A 33 -5.65 17.24 -6.97
N GLY A 34 -4.35 16.94 -7.08
CA GLY A 34 -3.36 17.14 -6.01
C GLY A 34 -3.45 16.14 -4.85
N LEU A 35 -4.35 15.17 -4.92
CA LEU A 35 -4.52 14.09 -3.95
C LEU A 35 -3.97 12.78 -4.51
N PHE A 36 -3.36 11.98 -3.66
CA PHE A 36 -2.98 10.62 -4.03
C PHE A 36 -4.24 9.72 -4.02
N ASP A 37 -4.65 9.27 -5.20
CA ASP A 37 -5.88 8.53 -5.50
C ASP A 37 -5.57 7.12 -6.04
N ALA A 38 -4.78 6.36 -5.26
CA ALA A 38 -4.58 4.94 -5.47
C ALA A 38 -4.95 4.14 -4.21
N LYS A 39 -5.41 2.90 -4.41
CA LYS A 39 -5.65 1.96 -3.32
C LYS A 39 -4.34 1.33 -2.88
N ILE A 40 -4.06 1.30 -1.59
CA ILE A 40 -2.95 0.54 -1.02
C ILE A 40 -3.56 -0.74 -0.47
N VAL A 41 -3.26 -1.86 -1.11
CA VAL A 41 -3.93 -3.14 -0.88
C VAL A 41 -2.95 -4.12 -0.27
N VAL A 42 -3.36 -4.75 0.82
CA VAL A 42 -2.59 -5.80 1.51
C VAL A 42 -3.42 -7.09 1.49
N GLY A 43 -2.77 -8.23 1.28
CA GLY A 43 -3.41 -9.56 1.31
C GLY A 43 -4.13 -9.83 2.63
N ASP A 44 -5.22 -10.60 2.61
CA ASP A 44 -5.97 -10.97 3.83
C ASP A 44 -5.11 -11.82 4.78
N GLU A 45 -4.30 -12.72 4.21
CA GLU A 45 -3.36 -13.59 4.92
C GLU A 45 -1.93 -13.04 4.91
N ALA A 46 -1.78 -11.75 4.58
CA ALA A 46 -0.48 -11.13 4.54
C ALA A 46 0.15 -11.04 5.95
N PRO A 47 1.46 -11.27 6.07
CA PRO A 47 2.15 -11.05 7.34
C PRO A 47 2.07 -9.59 7.75
N ALA A 48 2.07 -9.32 9.06
CA ALA A 48 1.95 -7.96 9.62
C ALA A 48 2.94 -6.95 9.03
N LYS A 49 4.11 -7.42 8.57
CA LYS A 49 5.11 -6.60 7.89
C LYS A 49 4.57 -5.93 6.62
N ASP A 50 3.63 -6.54 5.90
CA ASP A 50 3.04 -5.96 4.69
C ASP A 50 2.13 -4.75 5.00
N VAL A 51 1.48 -4.75 6.16
CA VAL A 51 0.73 -3.57 6.65
C VAL A 51 1.69 -2.43 6.97
N VAL A 52 2.85 -2.75 7.57
CA VAL A 52 3.92 -1.77 7.82
C VAL A 52 4.45 -1.22 6.49
N ILE A 53 4.59 -2.05 5.45
CA ILE A 53 4.98 -1.61 4.11
C ILE A 53 3.99 -0.56 3.57
N GLY A 54 2.68 -0.82 3.68
CA GLY A 54 1.66 0.16 3.27
C GLY A 54 1.80 1.49 4.01
N THR A 55 2.16 1.44 5.29
CA THR A 55 2.45 2.64 6.10
C THR A 55 3.70 3.39 5.61
N VAL A 56 4.78 2.67 5.28
CA VAL A 56 6.01 3.27 4.73
C VAL A 56 5.73 4.02 3.44
N ILE A 57 4.96 3.42 2.53
CA ILE A 57 4.57 4.05 1.26
C ILE A 57 3.75 5.31 1.53
N THR A 58 2.71 5.19 2.37
CA THR A 58 1.79 6.30 2.67
C THR A 58 2.51 7.48 3.35
N THR A 59 3.35 7.20 4.35
CA THR A 59 4.08 8.25 5.08
C THR A 59 5.11 8.96 4.21
N ASN A 60 5.67 8.27 3.21
CA ASN A 60 6.61 8.88 2.28
C ASN A 60 5.93 9.88 1.32
N LEU A 61 4.62 9.75 1.04
CA LEU A 61 3.86 10.72 0.23
C LEU A 61 3.98 12.17 0.75
N ALA A 62 4.16 12.34 2.07
CA ALA A 62 4.39 13.66 2.67
C ALA A 62 5.65 14.36 2.12
N LYS A 63 6.69 13.62 1.71
CA LYS A 63 7.90 14.19 1.07
C LYS A 63 7.60 14.87 -0.26
N PHE A 64 6.50 14.47 -0.92
CA PHE A 64 6.04 15.03 -2.19
C PHE A 64 4.95 16.11 -2.00
N ASN A 65 4.64 16.49 -0.76
CA ASN A 65 3.51 17.35 -0.40
C ASN A 65 2.16 16.78 -0.88
N LEU A 66 2.02 15.45 -0.94
CA LEU A 66 0.80 14.78 -1.33
C LEU A 66 0.05 14.27 -0.11
N THR A 67 -1.26 14.45 -0.12
CA THR A 67 -2.15 13.89 0.91
C THR A 67 -2.90 12.69 0.32
N PRO A 68 -2.88 11.52 0.99
CA PRO A 68 -3.67 10.37 0.55
C PRO A 68 -5.16 10.68 0.69
N LYS A 69 -5.93 10.31 -0.32
CA LYS A 69 -7.40 10.34 -0.24
C LYS A 69 -7.89 9.41 0.87
N LEU A 70 -9.03 9.72 1.49
CA LEU A 70 -9.63 8.85 2.49
C LEU A 70 -10.00 7.49 1.88
N GLY A 71 -9.73 6.41 2.63
CA GLY A 71 -10.00 5.04 2.17
C GLY A 71 -9.06 4.56 1.05
N THR A 72 -7.82 5.05 1.04
CA THR A 72 -6.71 4.51 0.23
C THR A 72 -6.34 3.11 0.69
N SER A 73 -6.21 2.87 1.99
CA SER A 73 -5.93 1.53 2.53
C SER A 73 -7.13 0.58 2.40
N ARG A 74 -6.88 -0.63 1.91
CA ARG A 74 -7.84 -1.72 1.74
C ARG A 74 -7.18 -3.07 2.04
N VAL A 75 -8.00 -4.02 2.51
CA VAL A 75 -7.62 -5.43 2.52
C VAL A 75 -8.08 -6.05 1.20
N ASP A 76 -7.42 -7.12 0.77
CA ASP A 76 -7.68 -7.79 -0.51
C ASP A 76 -9.14 -8.24 -0.67
N SER A 77 -9.73 -8.86 0.37
CA SER A 77 -11.14 -9.29 0.36
C SER A 77 -12.16 -8.18 0.13
N ASP A 78 -11.82 -6.91 0.37
CA ASP A 78 -12.70 -5.76 0.10
C ASP A 78 -12.77 -5.41 -1.40
N ILE A 79 -11.92 -6.01 -2.22
CA ILE A 79 -11.72 -5.66 -3.62
C ILE A 79 -12.12 -6.83 -4.51
N TYR A 80 -13.23 -6.66 -5.24
CA TYR A 80 -13.70 -7.68 -6.17
C TYR A 80 -12.78 -7.90 -7.37
N ASP A 81 -12.29 -6.82 -7.99
CA ASP A 81 -11.31 -6.89 -9.08
C ASP A 81 -10.35 -5.69 -9.01
N ILE A 82 -9.11 -5.96 -8.63
CA ILE A 82 -8.06 -4.96 -8.46
C ILE A 82 -7.74 -4.18 -9.72
N ARG A 83 -7.99 -4.76 -10.90
CA ARG A 83 -7.66 -4.15 -12.20
C ARG A 83 -8.55 -2.95 -12.54
N ASN A 84 -9.65 -2.77 -11.82
CA ASN A 84 -10.56 -1.63 -11.97
C ASN A 84 -10.09 -0.38 -11.22
N TYR A 85 -8.99 -0.47 -10.46
CA TYR A 85 -8.50 0.59 -9.59
C TYR A 85 -7.08 0.99 -9.97
N ASN A 86 -6.74 2.25 -9.72
CA ASN A 86 -5.35 2.62 -9.53
C ASN A 86 -4.91 2.06 -8.18
N ALA A 87 -3.88 1.24 -8.13
CA ALA A 87 -3.54 0.52 -6.91
C ALA A 87 -2.04 0.25 -6.74
N ILE A 88 -1.64 0.08 -5.48
CA ILE A 88 -0.38 -0.48 -5.06
C ILE A 88 -0.72 -1.70 -4.20
N VAL A 89 -0.52 -2.88 -4.78
CA VAL A 89 -0.75 -4.18 -4.14
C VAL A 89 0.55 -4.64 -3.50
N ILE A 90 0.48 -5.00 -2.22
CA ILE A 90 1.61 -5.51 -1.44
C ILE A 90 1.29 -6.95 -1.08
N GLY A 91 2.02 -7.88 -1.67
CA GLY A 91 1.63 -9.29 -1.60
C GLY A 91 2.45 -10.18 -2.51
N ASN A 92 2.52 -11.46 -2.18
CA ASN A 92 2.80 -12.48 -3.19
C ASN A 92 1.47 -13.14 -3.62
N PRO A 93 1.41 -13.75 -4.82
CA PRO A 93 0.19 -14.40 -5.30
C PRO A 93 -0.33 -15.55 -4.42
N CYS A 94 0.48 -16.09 -3.51
CA CYS A 94 0.07 -17.22 -2.66
C CYS A 94 -0.89 -16.80 -1.54
N VAL A 95 -0.75 -15.57 -1.04
CA VAL A 95 -1.52 -15.04 0.11
C VAL A 95 -2.36 -13.80 -0.23
N SER A 96 -2.42 -13.44 -1.52
CA SER A 96 -3.19 -12.30 -2.01
C SER A 96 -3.81 -12.61 -3.36
N THR A 97 -5.14 -12.67 -3.40
CA THR A 97 -5.96 -12.79 -4.61
C THR A 97 -5.78 -11.61 -5.55
N SER A 98 -5.60 -10.39 -5.03
CA SER A 98 -5.29 -9.20 -5.85
C SER A 98 -3.94 -9.35 -6.53
N ALA A 99 -2.90 -9.81 -5.82
CA ALA A 99 -1.59 -10.05 -6.43
C ALA A 99 -1.66 -11.16 -7.49
N ALA A 100 -2.36 -12.27 -7.19
CA ALA A 100 -2.59 -13.34 -8.15
C ALA A 100 -3.34 -12.85 -9.41
N ALA A 101 -4.38 -12.05 -9.25
CA ALA A 101 -5.16 -11.52 -10.36
C ALA A 101 -4.34 -10.62 -11.30
N LEU A 102 -3.38 -9.86 -10.76
CA LEU A 102 -2.44 -9.06 -11.57
C LEU A 102 -1.48 -9.95 -12.36
N GLU A 103 -0.99 -11.04 -11.78
CA GLU A 103 -0.09 -12.01 -12.43
C GLU A 103 -0.81 -13.02 -13.34
N GLY A 104 -2.15 -12.93 -13.45
CA GLY A 104 -2.93 -13.85 -14.30
C GLY A 104 -3.31 -15.18 -13.64
N ASN A 105 -3.32 -15.23 -12.31
CA ASN A 105 -3.63 -16.40 -11.48
C ASN A 105 -2.76 -17.63 -11.79
N PRO A 106 -1.43 -17.52 -11.62
CA PRO A 106 -0.52 -18.62 -11.90
C PRO A 106 -0.80 -19.82 -10.97
N GLU A 107 -0.69 -21.04 -11.50
CA GLU A 107 -0.78 -22.26 -10.66
C GLU A 107 0.35 -22.31 -9.63
N ASN A 108 1.56 -21.90 -10.04
CA ASN A 108 2.69 -21.71 -9.13
C ASN A 108 2.84 -20.24 -8.77
N CYS A 109 2.39 -19.88 -7.57
CA CYS A 109 2.42 -18.51 -7.06
C CYS A 109 3.83 -17.92 -6.85
N PHE A 110 4.88 -18.76 -6.89
CA PHE A 110 6.29 -18.33 -6.83
C PHE A 110 6.97 -18.25 -8.20
N GLU A 111 6.24 -18.52 -9.30
CA GLU A 111 6.81 -18.45 -10.64
C GLU A 111 7.36 -17.05 -10.94
N GLY A 112 8.61 -17.00 -11.40
CA GLY A 112 9.30 -15.75 -11.71
C GLY A 112 9.81 -14.96 -10.49
N LEU A 113 9.70 -15.49 -9.28
CA LEU A 113 10.33 -14.92 -8.09
C LEU A 113 11.67 -15.60 -7.79
N GLU A 114 12.74 -14.81 -7.74
CA GLU A 114 14.06 -15.28 -7.34
C GLU A 114 14.28 -15.09 -5.83
N ASN A 115 15.14 -15.94 -5.27
CA ASN A 115 15.59 -15.84 -3.88
C ASN A 115 16.22 -14.47 -3.60
N SER A 116 15.96 -13.95 -2.40
CA SER A 116 16.50 -12.67 -1.93
C SER A 116 16.32 -11.53 -2.94
N THR A 117 15.15 -11.49 -3.58
CA THR A 117 14.81 -10.49 -4.58
C THR A 117 13.41 -9.94 -4.34
N GLY A 118 13.33 -8.62 -4.19
CA GLY A 118 12.07 -7.89 -4.16
C GLY A 118 11.76 -7.33 -5.54
N TYR A 119 10.49 -7.31 -5.92
CA TYR A 119 10.04 -6.89 -7.23
C TYR A 119 9.02 -5.77 -7.13
N ILE A 120 9.09 -4.83 -8.07
CA ILE A 120 8.05 -3.86 -8.36
C ILE A 120 7.62 -4.10 -9.80
N LYS A 121 6.37 -4.51 -10.01
CA LYS A 121 5.81 -4.78 -11.33
C LYS A 121 4.70 -3.79 -11.64
N VAL A 122 4.66 -3.27 -12.87
CA VAL A 122 3.63 -2.36 -13.37
C VAL A 122 2.68 -3.10 -14.28
N PHE A 123 1.40 -2.98 -13.96
CA PHE A 123 0.30 -3.46 -14.76
C PHE A 123 -0.54 -2.27 -15.22
N GLU A 124 -1.03 -2.36 -16.44
CA GLU A 124 -1.92 -1.37 -17.03
C GLU A 124 -3.09 -2.09 -17.67
N LYS A 125 -4.31 -1.70 -17.29
CA LYS A 125 -5.53 -2.21 -17.91
C LYS A 125 -6.60 -1.12 -17.90
N ASP A 126 -7.21 -0.88 -19.06
CA ASP A 126 -8.34 0.05 -19.21
C ASP A 126 -8.06 1.46 -18.64
N GLY A 127 -6.81 1.93 -18.80
CA GLY A 127 -6.36 3.23 -18.28
C GLY A 127 -6.14 3.29 -16.77
N LYS A 128 -6.20 2.13 -16.08
CA LYS A 128 -5.82 1.98 -14.68
C LYS A 128 -4.42 1.43 -14.56
N ILE A 129 -3.69 1.91 -13.56
CA ILE A 129 -2.30 1.52 -13.29
C ILE A 129 -2.27 0.77 -11.96
N GLN A 130 -1.64 -0.39 -11.93
CA GLN A 130 -1.38 -1.13 -10.70
C GLN A 130 0.10 -1.38 -10.54
N PHE A 131 0.61 -1.09 -9.35
CA PHE A 131 1.92 -1.54 -8.92
C PHE A 131 1.74 -2.78 -8.05
N LEU A 132 2.51 -3.81 -8.32
CA LEU A 132 2.63 -4.98 -7.46
C LEU A 132 4.01 -4.97 -6.83
N ILE A 133 4.06 -4.85 -5.50
CA ILE A 133 5.25 -5.01 -4.69
C ILE A 133 5.25 -6.44 -4.17
N THR A 134 6.14 -7.26 -4.72
CA THR A 134 6.18 -8.70 -4.46
C THR A 134 7.59 -9.21 -4.18
N GLY A 135 7.69 -10.44 -3.73
CA GLY A 135 8.92 -11.08 -3.26
C GLY A 135 8.59 -12.33 -2.46
N ILE A 136 9.58 -13.21 -2.31
CA ILE A 136 9.39 -14.49 -1.59
C ILE A 136 9.14 -14.22 -0.11
N SER A 137 9.96 -13.36 0.52
CA SER A 137 9.80 -13.00 1.92
C SER A 137 9.16 -11.61 2.11
N PRO A 138 8.59 -11.32 3.30
CA PRO A 138 8.15 -9.98 3.66
C PRO A 138 9.29 -8.96 3.68
N ASP A 139 10.52 -9.41 3.95
CA ASP A 139 11.71 -8.56 3.99
C ASP A 139 12.10 -8.08 2.59
N ASP A 140 11.97 -8.96 1.60
CA ASP A 140 12.20 -8.62 0.20
C ASP A 140 11.25 -7.52 -0.28
N ARG A 141 9.96 -7.69 0.05
CA ARG A 141 8.91 -6.73 -0.25
C ARG A 141 9.14 -5.39 0.43
N MET A 142 9.60 -5.41 1.69
CA MET A 142 9.93 -4.18 2.43
C MET A 142 11.06 -3.40 1.75
N ILE A 143 12.11 -4.08 1.30
CA ILE A 143 13.22 -3.43 0.60
C ILE A 143 12.76 -2.86 -0.74
N ALA A 144 11.95 -3.62 -1.49
CA ALA A 144 11.35 -3.12 -2.73
C ALA A 144 10.47 -1.88 -2.52
N ALA A 145 9.59 -1.91 -1.52
CA ALA A 145 8.73 -0.79 -1.20
C ALA A 145 9.51 0.46 -0.76
N LYS A 146 10.58 0.29 0.03
CA LYS A 146 11.46 1.40 0.41
C LYS A 146 12.12 2.03 -0.81
N ALA A 147 12.64 1.22 -1.72
CA ALA A 147 13.25 1.71 -2.96
C ALA A 147 12.25 2.51 -3.81
N LEU A 148 11.01 2.02 -3.93
CA LEU A 148 9.92 2.74 -4.58
C LEU A 148 9.62 4.08 -3.87
N ALA A 149 9.40 4.03 -2.57
CA ALA A 149 9.02 5.19 -1.77
C ALA A 149 10.11 6.27 -1.75
N GLU A 150 11.38 5.88 -1.71
CA GLU A 150 12.52 6.81 -1.69
C GLU A 150 12.87 7.37 -3.07
N GLY A 151 12.29 6.83 -4.16
CA GLY A 151 12.62 7.23 -5.52
C GLY A 151 14.05 6.88 -5.92
N THR A 152 14.62 5.80 -5.35
CA THR A 152 16.01 5.37 -5.60
C THR A 152 16.13 4.43 -6.80
N LEU A 153 15.04 4.22 -7.52
CA LEU A 153 14.99 3.35 -8.69
C LEU A 153 15.75 4.00 -9.85
N THR A 154 16.70 3.27 -10.43
CA THR A 154 17.50 3.74 -11.57
C THR A 154 17.23 2.86 -12.79
N ASN A 155 17.19 3.41 -14.00
CA ASN A 155 16.87 2.68 -15.23
C ASN A 155 15.49 1.98 -15.19
N VAL A 156 14.44 2.78 -14.98
CA VAL A 156 13.05 2.34 -14.72
C VAL A 156 12.20 2.17 -15.99
N ASP A 157 12.83 2.17 -17.16
CA ASP A 157 12.20 1.98 -18.48
C ASP A 157 11.57 0.58 -18.68
N LYS A 158 11.43 -0.21 -17.61
CA LYS A 158 10.91 -1.57 -17.63
C LYS A 158 9.67 -1.66 -16.75
N LYS A 159 8.70 -2.45 -17.21
CA LYS A 159 7.51 -2.83 -16.42
C LYS A 159 7.83 -3.67 -15.19
N ILE A 160 9.03 -4.23 -15.08
CA ILE A 160 9.47 -5.05 -13.96
C ILE A 160 10.81 -4.52 -13.47
N TYR A 161 10.85 -4.19 -12.18
CA TYR A 161 12.06 -3.79 -11.48
C TYR A 161 12.38 -4.82 -10.39
N ALA A 162 13.59 -5.37 -10.42
CA ALA A 162 14.05 -6.39 -9.48
C ALA A 162 15.18 -5.83 -8.61
N ILE A 163 15.08 -6.02 -7.31
CA ILE A 163 16.02 -5.50 -6.31
C ILE A 163 16.60 -6.68 -5.54
N LYS A 164 17.91 -6.90 -5.67
CA LYS A 164 18.61 -7.87 -4.84
C LYS A 164 18.69 -7.36 -3.41
N THR A 165 18.15 -8.15 -2.49
CA THR A 165 17.96 -7.75 -1.08
C THR A 165 18.97 -8.37 -0.14
N GLY A 166 19.51 -9.53 -0.51
CA GLY A 166 20.47 -10.27 0.34
C GLY A 166 19.86 -10.82 1.63
N THR A 167 18.54 -10.94 1.72
CA THR A 167 17.82 -11.42 2.92
C THR A 167 18.03 -12.90 3.21
N GLY A 168 18.53 -13.67 2.23
CA GLY A 168 18.64 -15.12 2.34
C GLY A 168 17.30 -15.84 2.19
N SER A 169 16.25 -15.17 1.73
CA SER A 169 14.92 -15.77 1.57
C SER A 169 14.94 -16.93 0.58
N PHE A 170 14.26 -18.01 0.95
CA PHE A 170 14.06 -19.21 0.14
C PHE A 170 12.58 -19.62 0.21
N PRO A 171 11.95 -20.06 -0.90
CA PRO A 171 10.57 -20.52 -0.86
C PRO A 171 10.45 -21.80 -0.01
N GLU A 172 9.55 -21.80 0.98
CA GLU A 172 9.38 -22.90 1.95
C GLU A 172 9.09 -24.25 1.29
N MET A 173 8.55 -24.27 0.05
CA MET A 173 8.29 -25.49 -0.72
C MET A 173 9.53 -26.37 -0.95
N PHE A 174 10.74 -25.82 -0.81
CA PHE A 174 11.99 -26.57 -0.97
C PHE A 174 12.63 -26.97 0.37
N SER A 175 12.02 -26.63 1.51
CA SER A 175 12.56 -26.95 2.85
C SER A 175 12.32 -28.41 3.25
N THR A 176 11.55 -29.18 2.48
CA THR A 176 11.05 -30.52 2.87
C THR A 176 12.04 -31.68 2.75
N ALA A 177 13.34 -31.43 2.57
CA ALA A 177 14.33 -32.51 2.37
C ALA A 177 15.32 -32.76 3.52
N SER A 178 15.24 -32.07 4.67
CA SER A 178 16.33 -32.14 5.67
C SER A 178 15.95 -32.51 7.12
N GLU A 179 14.78 -33.11 7.38
CA GLU A 179 14.42 -33.56 8.74
C GLU A 179 13.84 -34.97 8.80
N ASN A 180 14.43 -35.91 8.05
CA ASN A 180 14.31 -37.34 8.36
C ASN A 180 15.71 -37.98 8.36
N SER A 181 16.48 -37.66 9.40
CA SER A 181 17.62 -38.48 9.83
C SER A 181 17.44 -38.80 11.31
N THR A 182 16.68 -39.87 11.53
CA THR A 182 16.96 -40.94 12.50
C THR A 182 17.69 -40.53 13.78
N THR A 183 16.96 -40.46 14.88
CA THR A 183 17.44 -41.05 16.14
C THR A 183 16.27 -41.79 16.78
N GLU A 184 16.00 -42.98 16.22
CA GLU A 184 15.47 -44.08 17.01
C GLU A 184 16.53 -44.40 18.08
N ASN A 185 16.19 -44.16 19.34
CA ASN A 185 16.65 -45.00 20.44
C ASN A 185 15.45 -45.14 21.38
N GLU A 186 14.72 -46.23 21.14
CA GLU A 186 13.90 -46.90 22.13
C GLU A 186 14.75 -47.33 23.33
N THR A 187 14.14 -47.32 24.51
CA THR A 187 14.12 -48.37 25.56
C THR A 187 13.48 -47.66 26.78
N GLU A 188 12.21 -47.91 27.07
CA GLU A 188 11.70 -48.75 28.21
C GLU A 188 12.26 -48.28 29.57
N GLU A 189 11.55 -48.16 30.68
CA GLU A 189 10.29 -48.66 31.22
C GLU A 189 10.09 -47.84 32.51
N ASN A 190 8.89 -47.36 32.82
CA ASN A 190 8.28 -47.73 34.10
C ASN A 190 6.82 -47.30 34.22
N GLU A 191 6.05 -48.30 34.59
CA GLU A 191 4.62 -48.33 34.84
C GLU A 191 4.26 -47.80 36.24
N THR A 192 3.05 -47.24 36.30
CA THR A 192 2.10 -47.26 37.43
C THR A 192 2.27 -46.31 38.62
N GLN A 193 1.32 -45.36 38.69
CA GLN A 193 0.44 -45.06 39.85
C GLN A 193 -0.56 -43.99 39.35
N GLU A 194 -1.78 -44.30 38.91
CA GLU A 194 -3.00 -44.66 39.67
C GLU A 194 -3.26 -43.77 40.91
N TYR A 195 -4.45 -43.12 40.91
CA TYR A 195 -5.02 -42.14 41.87
C TYR A 195 -4.38 -40.74 41.79
N ILE A 196 -5.10 -39.64 41.49
CA ILE A 196 -6.35 -39.15 42.08
C ILE A 196 -7.16 -38.36 41.04
N GLU A 197 -8.42 -38.76 40.88
CA GLU A 197 -9.53 -37.98 40.33
C GLU A 197 -10.21 -37.27 41.51
N GLU A 198 -10.15 -35.93 41.53
CA GLU A 198 -10.96 -34.94 42.27
C GLU A 198 -10.09 -33.71 42.62
N ASN A 199 -10.10 -32.71 41.73
CA ASN A 199 -10.06 -31.29 42.07
C ASN A 199 -10.10 -30.45 40.77
N GLN A 200 -11.23 -30.52 40.08
CA GLN A 200 -11.71 -29.34 39.35
C GLN A 200 -12.66 -28.57 40.27
N VAL A 201 -12.71 -27.26 40.05
CA VAL A 201 -13.66 -26.30 40.65
C VAL A 201 -13.26 -25.76 42.02
N GLN A 202 -12.11 -25.09 42.12
CA GLN A 202 -11.88 -23.97 43.06
C GLN A 202 -10.55 -23.25 42.80
N ASN A 203 -10.36 -22.67 41.62
CA ASN A 203 -9.32 -21.63 41.45
C ASN A 203 -9.53 -20.68 40.25
N SER A 204 -10.78 -20.45 39.86
CA SER A 204 -11.15 -19.47 38.83
C SER A 204 -12.01 -18.31 39.35
N GLU A 205 -12.11 -18.12 40.67
CA GLU A 205 -12.87 -16.99 41.27
C GLU A 205 -12.03 -16.02 42.12
N GLU A 206 -10.73 -16.27 42.35
CA GLU A 206 -9.88 -15.40 43.20
C GLU A 206 -8.77 -14.65 42.45
N GLN A 207 -8.82 -14.61 41.11
CA GLN A 207 -8.07 -13.63 40.30
C GLN A 207 -8.97 -12.80 39.38
N ARG A 208 -10.28 -12.77 39.67
CA ARG A 208 -11.25 -11.87 39.03
C ARG A 208 -11.79 -10.79 39.98
N LYS A 209 -11.03 -10.46 41.04
CA LYS A 209 -11.37 -9.43 42.03
C LYS A 209 -10.35 -8.30 42.21
N GLU A 210 -9.23 -8.29 41.47
CA GLU A 210 -8.30 -7.14 41.49
C GLU A 210 -8.18 -6.37 40.17
N GLU A 211 -8.87 -6.80 39.09
CA GLU A 211 -8.89 -6.08 37.82
C GLU A 211 -10.33 -5.69 37.42
N ASN A 212 -11.07 -5.15 38.39
CA ASN A 212 -12.35 -4.46 38.18
C ASN A 212 -12.59 -3.39 39.25
N LYS A 213 -11.50 -2.73 39.67
CA LYS A 213 -11.55 -1.59 40.61
C LYS A 213 -10.85 -0.34 40.08
N GLU A 214 -10.74 -0.23 38.75
CA GLU A 214 -10.22 0.96 38.07
C GLU A 214 -11.10 1.36 36.87
N THR A 215 -12.39 1.06 36.93
CA THR A 215 -13.36 1.52 35.93
C THR A 215 -14.75 1.77 36.51
N GLU A 216 -14.82 2.31 37.74
CA GLU A 216 -16.04 2.93 38.26
C GLU A 216 -15.72 3.93 39.40
N TYR A 217 -14.79 4.84 39.14
CA TYR A 217 -14.58 6.04 39.96
C TYR A 217 -14.21 7.23 39.07
N SER A 218 -15.07 7.52 38.10
CA SER A 218 -15.04 8.83 37.41
C SER A 218 -16.39 9.16 36.78
N ALA A 219 -17.46 8.86 37.51
CA ALA A 219 -18.74 9.48 37.28
C ALA A 219 -19.21 10.01 38.63
N GLU A 220 -19.45 11.32 38.65
CA GLU A 220 -20.09 12.07 39.72
C GLU A 220 -19.17 12.73 40.79
N LYS A 221 -19.25 14.07 40.78
CA LYS A 221 -18.69 15.05 41.73
C LYS A 221 -17.22 15.43 41.45
N THR A 222 -16.98 16.53 40.74
CA THR A 222 -17.03 17.86 41.34
C THR A 222 -17.19 18.93 40.26
N GLN A 223 -18.36 19.55 40.21
CA GLN A 223 -18.52 20.92 39.72
C GLN A 223 -17.70 21.86 40.62
N GLU A 224 -17.31 23.02 40.06
CA GLU A 224 -16.61 24.13 40.73
C GLU A 224 -15.09 23.99 40.90
N THR A 225 -14.34 24.44 39.90
CA THR A 225 -13.60 25.72 39.88
C THR A 225 -12.34 25.59 39.03
N LYS A 226 -12.37 26.23 37.86
CA LYS A 226 -11.38 27.21 37.38
C LYS A 226 -11.71 27.51 35.93
N LYS A 227 -12.34 28.67 35.72
CA LYS A 227 -12.32 29.37 34.44
C LYS A 227 -10.85 29.65 34.13
N ALA A 228 -10.20 28.75 33.42
CA ALA A 228 -8.99 29.08 32.68
C ALA A 228 -9.45 30.02 31.57
N ASN A 229 -9.01 31.27 31.69
CA ASN A 229 -9.15 32.32 30.71
C ASN A 229 -8.36 31.86 29.47
N TYR A 230 -9.05 31.22 28.53
CA TYR A 230 -8.54 31.07 27.18
C TYR A 230 -8.77 32.43 26.52
N GLU A 231 -7.75 33.29 26.55
CA GLU A 231 -7.67 34.38 25.59
C GLU A 231 -7.73 33.74 24.21
N ALA A 232 -8.68 34.19 23.42
CA ALA A 232 -8.75 33.86 22.00
C ALA A 232 -7.39 34.22 21.40
N ILE A 233 -6.64 33.20 21.00
CA ILE A 233 -5.52 33.41 20.09
C ILE A 233 -6.20 33.83 18.79
N ASP A 234 -6.15 35.12 18.47
CA ASP A 234 -6.35 35.60 17.10
C ASP A 234 -5.24 34.95 16.28
N ILE A 235 -5.58 33.79 15.70
CA ILE A 235 -4.78 33.20 14.65
C ILE A 235 -5.02 34.12 13.47
N ASP A 236 -4.11 35.08 13.29
CA ASP A 236 -4.03 35.88 12.08
C ASP A 236 -4.10 34.93 10.90
N PHE A 237 -5.26 34.92 10.25
CA PHE A 237 -5.54 34.20 9.03
C PHE A 237 -4.54 34.75 8.02
N PHE A 238 -3.44 34.01 7.84
CA PHE A 238 -2.43 34.31 6.84
C PHE A 238 -3.16 34.23 5.51
N GLU A 239 -3.59 35.40 5.00
CA GLU A 239 -4.10 35.53 3.64
C GLU A 239 -2.99 35.04 2.72
N GLU A 240 -3.09 33.80 2.27
CA GLU A 240 -2.20 33.26 1.26
C GLU A 240 -2.28 34.21 0.06
N PRO A 241 -1.15 34.77 -0.40
CA PRO A 241 -1.17 35.63 -1.56
C PRO A 241 -1.72 34.80 -2.72
N GLU A 242 -2.83 35.24 -3.33
CA GLU A 242 -3.42 34.59 -4.50
C GLU A 242 -2.33 34.37 -5.56
N LYS A 243 -1.73 33.18 -5.54
CA LYS A 243 -0.75 32.77 -6.54
C LYS A 243 -1.55 32.57 -7.80
N LYS A 244 -1.61 33.60 -8.65
CA LYS A 244 -2.11 33.51 -10.02
C LYS A 244 -1.43 32.32 -10.67
N GLY A 245 -2.17 31.20 -10.72
CA GLY A 245 -1.62 29.91 -11.10
C GLY A 245 -0.91 29.98 -12.43
N PHE A 246 0.07 29.13 -12.64
CA PHE A 246 0.83 29.01 -13.89
C PHE A 246 -0.09 28.99 -15.13
N PHE A 247 -1.25 28.35 -15.03
CA PHE A 247 -2.28 28.33 -16.07
C PHE A 247 -2.90 29.69 -16.40
N ALA A 248 -3.07 30.60 -15.43
CA ALA A 248 -3.56 31.96 -15.69
C ALA A 248 -2.58 32.78 -16.53
N ARG A 249 -1.27 32.53 -16.39
CA ARG A 249 -0.23 33.13 -17.25
C ARG A 249 -0.27 32.57 -18.67
N ILE A 250 -0.49 31.26 -18.82
CA ILE A 250 -0.62 30.62 -20.15
C ILE A 250 -1.87 31.11 -20.88
N ILE A 251 -3.02 31.15 -20.21
CA ILE A 251 -4.28 31.62 -20.83
C ILE A 251 -4.16 33.09 -21.25
N SER A 252 -3.50 33.94 -20.46
CA SER A 252 -3.23 35.34 -20.82
C SER A 252 -2.32 35.47 -22.05
N ALA A 253 -1.26 34.65 -22.14
CA ALA A 253 -0.37 34.63 -23.30
C ALA A 253 -1.09 34.17 -24.58
N ILE A 254 -1.92 33.11 -24.49
CA ILE A 254 -2.71 32.60 -25.61
C ILE A 254 -3.74 33.64 -26.07
N LYS A 255 -4.41 34.32 -25.14
CA LYS A 255 -5.39 35.37 -25.46
C LYS A 255 -4.75 36.54 -26.20
N ASN A 256 -3.55 36.95 -25.80
CA ASN A 256 -2.78 38.00 -26.48
C ASN A 256 -2.27 37.56 -27.86
N PHE A 257 -1.90 36.29 -28.01
CA PHE A 257 -1.48 35.74 -29.30
C PHE A 257 -2.64 35.74 -30.32
N PHE A 258 -3.82 35.25 -29.94
CA PHE A 258 -4.99 35.27 -30.82
C PHE A 258 -5.46 36.69 -31.15
N LYS A 259 -5.40 37.62 -30.20
CA LYS A 259 -5.73 39.03 -30.46
C LYS A 259 -4.82 39.66 -31.52
N LYS A 260 -3.55 39.25 -31.59
CA LYS A 260 -2.58 39.73 -32.60
C LYS A 260 -2.75 39.04 -33.97
N LEU A 261 -3.33 37.83 -34.00
CA LEU A 261 -3.54 37.07 -35.24
C LEU A 261 -4.80 37.49 -36.01
N PHE A 262 -5.77 38.09 -35.32
CA PHE A 262 -7.08 38.49 -35.87
C PHE A 262 -7.32 40.02 -35.91
N SER A 263 -6.29 40.82 -35.64
CA SER A 263 -6.29 42.28 -35.81
C SER A 263 -5.39 42.68 -36.97
#